data_AF-I3D5C3-F1
#
_entry.id   AF-I3D5C3-F1
#
_cell.length_a   1.000
_cell.length_b   1.000
_cell.length_c   1.000
_cell.angle_alpha   90.00
_cell.angle_beta   90.00
_cell.angle_gamma   90.00
#
_symmetry.space_group_name_H-M   'P 1'
#
loop_
_entity.id
_entity.type
_entity.pdbx_description
1 polymer ?
#
loop_
_entity_poly.entity_id
_entity_poly.type
_entity_poly.pdbx_seq_one_letter_code
_entity_poly.pdbx_strand_id
1 'polypeptide(L)'
;MTQPTITFVNHASVIFSSKKINLITDPWLFGSAFNDSWDLISESKMQVEDFKDVSHIWFSHEHPDHFYPRVLSSIPEEIRKKITVLFQDTLDHRVAKKCRELGFSVIEMKHNKFYKLDNDFQVKCRPYLLYDSLLYLEIGDKKILNLNDCGVDSIRQAEYIHKITGNVDLLLTQFGYAAHIGDPEDVELRKQTSKEKLSRIQIQSKIFNAKYVIPFASFVWFSHEDNFYMNDEVNKIRNVEEFIRKETKSTPIILYPGDQWILGEDHGNNKAIELYENDFAKEHEPHRNSPKISLEELQTASNNYIENIRSRNNWTLIKLAHSISFLKTAKIFLKDLELSVTFDLVHGINKSNFSKKDADIIMDSDSLAFAFKFDYGADTLLANARFRKSGGRTMIFFRQFMIGTLNNNGRTFPLGIIGFLLRERSMWKSLFVEAILGKYDFE
;
A
#
# COMPACT_ATOMS: atom_id res chain seq x y z
N MET A 1 25.89 18.37 -17.50
CA MET A 1 24.46 17.97 -17.48
C MET A 1 23.87 18.48 -16.19
N THR A 2 22.65 19.00 -16.21
CA THR A 2 21.96 19.46 -14.98
C THR A 2 21.57 18.26 -14.14
N GLN A 3 21.99 18.23 -12.88
CA GLN A 3 21.57 17.19 -11.94
C GLN A 3 20.08 17.35 -11.63
N PRO A 4 19.32 16.25 -11.44
CA PRO A 4 17.92 16.35 -11.08
C PRO A 4 17.73 16.91 -9.68
N THR A 5 16.71 17.74 -9.50
CA THR A 5 16.24 18.18 -8.18
C THR A 5 15.16 17.22 -7.69
N ILE A 6 15.27 16.80 -6.44
CA ILE A 6 14.34 15.93 -5.74
C ILE A 6 13.60 16.79 -4.72
N THR A 7 12.29 16.93 -4.85
CA THR A 7 11.46 17.62 -3.85
C THR A 7 10.64 16.58 -3.11
N PHE A 8 10.78 16.53 -1.78
CA PHE A 8 9.98 15.64 -0.96
C PHE A 8 8.63 16.30 -0.65
N VAL A 9 7.54 15.70 -1.11
CA VAL A 9 6.20 16.26 -0.89
C VAL A 9 5.66 15.76 0.43
N ASN A 10 5.46 14.44 0.56
CA ASN A 10 5.14 13.75 1.81
C ASN A 10 5.14 12.23 1.57
N HIS A 11 5.15 11.41 2.62
CA HIS A 11 4.96 9.95 2.53
C HIS A 11 5.63 9.28 1.29
N ALA A 12 4.85 8.81 0.31
CA ALA A 12 5.32 8.20 -0.94
C ALA A 12 5.41 9.20 -2.13
N SER A 13 5.07 10.46 -1.88
CA SER A 13 5.04 11.54 -2.85
C SER A 13 6.38 12.27 -2.95
N VAL A 14 7.00 12.15 -4.12
CA VAL A 14 8.28 12.81 -4.45
C VAL A 14 8.19 13.41 -5.85
N ILE A 15 8.70 14.63 -6.02
CA ILE A 15 8.84 15.27 -7.34
C ILE A 15 10.28 15.10 -7.82
N PHE A 16 10.41 14.56 -9.02
CA PHE A 16 11.67 14.49 -9.77
C PHE A 16 11.65 15.58 -10.84
N SER A 17 12.55 16.55 -10.72
CA SER A 17 12.59 17.73 -11.58
C SER A 17 13.85 17.75 -12.45
N SER A 18 13.67 17.93 -13.76
CA SER A 18 14.73 18.32 -14.70
C SER A 18 14.14 19.12 -15.85
N LYS A 19 14.71 20.30 -16.12
CA LYS A 19 14.25 21.25 -17.13
C LYS A 19 12.75 21.56 -16.96
N LYS A 20 11.90 21.10 -17.88
CA LYS A 20 10.45 21.33 -17.91
C LYS A 20 9.66 20.15 -17.33
N ILE A 21 10.33 19.06 -16.97
CA ILE A 21 9.67 17.88 -16.40
C ILE A 21 9.70 17.99 -14.89
N ASN A 22 8.52 17.97 -14.29
CA ASN A 22 8.27 17.81 -12.87
C ASN A 22 7.33 16.60 -12.73
N LEU A 23 7.93 15.43 -12.49
CA LEU A 23 7.22 14.18 -12.30
C LEU A 23 6.98 13.95 -10.81
N ILE A 24 5.72 14.03 -10.37
CA ILE A 24 5.32 13.67 -9.01
C ILE A 24 4.92 12.19 -8.94
N THR A 25 5.31 11.50 -7.87
CA THR A 25 4.82 10.15 -7.55
C THR A 25 3.69 10.22 -6.54
N ASP A 26 2.70 9.33 -6.63
CA ASP A 26 1.75 8.96 -5.56
C ASP A 26 1.25 10.13 -4.68
N PRO A 27 0.64 11.20 -5.22
CA PRO A 27 0.27 12.38 -4.45
C PRO A 27 -0.85 12.11 -3.43
N TRP A 28 -0.49 12.09 -2.14
CA TRP A 28 -1.41 12.12 -1.00
C TRP A 28 -1.06 13.30 -0.09
N LEU A 29 -1.84 14.38 -0.20
CA LEU A 29 -1.51 15.65 0.46
C LEU A 29 -2.23 15.85 1.80
N PHE A 30 -3.46 15.35 1.91
CA PHE A 30 -4.38 15.57 3.03
C PHE A 30 -5.43 14.47 3.12
N GLY A 31 -6.14 14.44 4.25
CA GLY A 31 -7.23 13.50 4.52
C GLY A 31 -6.71 12.11 4.90
N SER A 32 -7.59 11.32 5.49
CA SER A 32 -7.24 9.99 6.00
C SER A 32 -7.33 8.92 4.92
N ALA A 33 -6.52 7.87 5.10
CA ALA A 33 -6.49 6.67 4.27
C ALA A 33 -7.02 5.44 5.04
N PHE A 34 -7.35 4.39 4.27
CA PHE A 34 -7.77 3.08 4.76
C PHE A 34 -8.93 3.04 5.78
N ASN A 35 -10.02 3.78 5.53
CA ASN A 35 -11.18 3.88 6.41
C ASN A 35 -10.80 4.56 7.75
N ASP A 36 -10.36 5.82 7.64
CA ASP A 36 -9.97 6.72 8.74
C ASP A 36 -9.00 6.08 9.74
N SER A 37 -8.02 5.39 9.18
CA SER A 37 -7.11 4.55 9.93
C SER A 37 -5.67 4.99 9.86
N TRP A 38 -5.29 5.66 8.77
CA TRP A 38 -3.96 6.23 8.60
C TRP A 38 -4.09 7.71 8.32
N ASP A 39 -3.27 8.49 9.02
CA ASP A 39 -3.08 9.91 8.76
C ASP A 39 -1.58 10.20 8.58
N LEU A 40 -1.29 11.25 7.82
CA LEU A 40 0.06 11.76 7.67
C LEU A 40 0.57 12.27 9.01
N ILE A 41 1.81 11.90 9.37
CA ILE A 41 2.42 12.38 10.62
C ILE A 41 2.75 13.88 10.57
N SER A 42 3.06 14.37 9.37
CA SER A 42 3.44 15.75 9.10
C SER A 42 2.54 16.29 7.99
N GLU A 43 2.14 17.55 8.10
CA GLU A 43 1.36 18.22 7.06
C GLU A 43 2.18 18.45 5.79
N SER A 44 1.56 18.20 4.63
CA SER A 44 2.16 18.48 3.33
C SER A 44 2.33 19.98 3.12
N LYS A 45 3.50 20.40 2.61
CA LYS A 45 3.73 21.81 2.23
C LYS A 45 3.15 22.14 0.87
N MET A 46 3.21 21.19 -0.07
CA MET A 46 2.56 21.30 -1.37
C MET A 46 1.05 21.44 -1.21
N GLN A 47 0.46 22.40 -1.90
CA GLN A 47 -0.98 22.62 -1.98
C GLN A 47 -1.54 22.18 -3.35
N VAL A 48 -2.86 22.15 -3.47
CA VAL A 48 -3.54 21.73 -4.71
C VAL A 48 -3.18 22.66 -5.89
N GLU A 49 -2.97 23.94 -5.63
CA GLU A 49 -2.62 24.94 -6.64
C GLU A 49 -1.21 24.72 -7.23
N ASP A 50 -0.32 24.06 -6.50
CA ASP A 50 1.06 23.78 -6.93
C ASP A 50 1.12 22.72 -8.04
N PHE A 51 0.02 21.98 -8.27
CA PHE A 51 -0.08 21.09 -9.44
C PHE A 51 0.03 21.83 -10.77
N LYS A 52 -0.12 23.15 -10.81
CA LYS A 52 0.12 23.96 -12.02
C LYS A 52 1.54 23.78 -12.59
N ASP A 53 2.49 23.43 -11.73
CA ASP A 53 3.90 23.25 -12.07
C ASP A 53 4.25 21.77 -12.34
N VAL A 54 3.32 20.85 -12.08
CA VAL A 54 3.48 19.41 -12.35
C VAL A 54 3.23 19.14 -13.84
N SER A 55 4.11 18.36 -14.47
CA SER A 55 3.90 17.92 -15.86
C SER A 55 3.40 16.49 -15.97
N HIS A 56 3.83 15.62 -15.03
CA HIS A 56 3.45 14.22 -15.01
C HIS A 56 3.15 13.77 -13.59
N ILE A 57 2.18 12.86 -13.46
CA ILE A 57 1.93 12.10 -12.22
C ILE A 57 2.22 10.64 -12.53
N TRP A 58 2.98 9.94 -11.68
CA TRP A 58 3.06 8.49 -11.72
C TRP A 58 2.40 7.89 -10.48
N PHE A 59 1.59 6.84 -10.69
CA PHE A 59 1.03 6.04 -9.61
C PHE A 59 1.69 4.66 -9.54
N SER A 60 2.08 4.24 -8.34
CA SER A 60 2.58 2.90 -8.06
C SER A 60 1.46 1.86 -8.11
N HIS A 61 0.37 2.11 -7.39
CA HIS A 61 -0.81 1.25 -7.26
C HIS A 61 -2.03 2.01 -6.72
N GLU A 62 -3.16 1.33 -6.55
CA GLU A 62 -4.46 1.96 -6.24
C GLU A 62 -4.76 2.23 -4.76
N HIS A 63 -3.87 1.91 -3.82
CA HIS A 63 -4.15 2.14 -2.40
C HIS A 63 -4.31 3.64 -2.09
N PRO A 64 -5.18 4.00 -1.12
CA PRO A 64 -5.60 5.38 -0.90
C PRO A 64 -4.47 6.33 -0.44
N ASP A 65 -3.40 5.83 0.15
CA ASP A 65 -2.19 6.57 0.52
C ASP A 65 -1.23 6.83 -0.66
N HIS A 66 -1.52 6.24 -1.84
CA HIS A 66 -0.77 6.44 -3.09
C HIS A 66 -1.62 7.06 -4.20
N PHE A 67 -2.81 6.50 -4.40
CA PHE A 67 -3.83 6.97 -5.34
C PHE A 67 -5.02 7.50 -4.55
N TYR A 68 -5.05 8.82 -4.31
CA TYR A 68 -6.11 9.46 -3.53
C TYR A 68 -7.04 10.31 -4.41
N PRO A 69 -8.22 9.79 -4.82
CA PRO A 69 -9.13 10.49 -5.73
C PRO A 69 -9.59 11.87 -5.25
N ARG A 70 -9.62 12.12 -3.93
CA ARG A 70 -10.02 13.43 -3.38
C ARG A 70 -9.00 14.50 -3.74
N VAL A 71 -7.70 14.24 -3.55
CA VAL A 71 -6.62 15.15 -3.99
C VAL A 71 -6.73 15.40 -5.50
N LEU A 72 -6.89 14.34 -6.29
CA LEU A 72 -6.97 14.46 -7.75
C LEU A 72 -8.18 15.25 -8.23
N SER A 73 -9.34 15.10 -7.57
CA SER A 73 -10.56 15.81 -7.95
C SER A 73 -10.55 17.27 -7.51
N SER A 74 -9.76 17.62 -6.50
CA SER A 74 -9.57 19.01 -6.06
C SER A 74 -8.73 19.84 -7.03
N ILE A 75 -7.91 19.21 -7.88
CA ILE A 75 -7.08 19.91 -8.86
C ILE A 75 -7.99 20.56 -9.92
N PRO A 76 -7.85 21.87 -10.19
CA PRO A 76 -8.61 22.54 -11.24
C PRO A 76 -8.50 21.84 -12.59
N GLU A 77 -9.61 21.75 -13.33
CA GLU A 77 -9.70 20.96 -14.57
C GLU A 77 -8.71 21.44 -15.64
N GLU A 78 -8.47 22.74 -15.74
CA GLU A 78 -7.51 23.36 -16.65
C GLU A 78 -6.05 23.01 -16.32
N ILE A 79 -5.76 22.65 -15.08
CA ILE A 79 -4.45 22.11 -14.65
C ILE A 79 -4.39 20.62 -14.99
N ARG A 80 -5.43 19.84 -14.64
CA ARG A 80 -5.48 18.38 -14.92
C ARG A 80 -5.25 18.06 -16.40
N LYS A 81 -5.83 18.84 -17.30
CA LYS A 81 -5.67 18.69 -18.77
C LYS A 81 -4.24 18.85 -19.27
N LYS A 82 -3.36 19.51 -18.51
CA LYS A 82 -1.94 19.71 -18.85
C LYS A 82 -1.03 18.63 -18.27
N ILE A 83 -1.55 17.82 -17.35
CA ILE A 83 -0.80 16.77 -16.66
C ILE A 83 -1.02 15.43 -17.38
N THR A 84 0.06 14.71 -17.60
CA THR A 84 0.00 13.33 -18.10
C THR A 84 0.21 12.35 -16.95
N VAL A 85 -0.79 11.50 -16.71
CA VAL A 85 -0.70 10.39 -15.75
C VAL A 85 0.00 9.20 -16.40
N LEU A 86 0.95 8.62 -15.68
CA LEU A 86 1.66 7.40 -16.00
C LEU A 86 1.23 6.32 -15.02
N PHE A 87 0.69 5.21 -15.52
CA PHE A 87 0.29 4.09 -14.69
C PHE A 87 0.67 2.78 -15.38
N GLN A 88 0.91 1.70 -14.63
CA GLN A 88 1.15 0.39 -15.23
C GLN A 88 -0.05 -0.10 -16.07
N ASP A 89 0.22 -0.86 -17.13
CA ASP A 89 -0.82 -1.51 -17.93
C ASP A 89 -1.43 -2.68 -17.12
N THR A 90 -2.68 -2.50 -16.68
CA THR A 90 -3.41 -3.44 -15.81
C THR A 90 -4.54 -4.13 -16.57
N LEU A 91 -4.98 -5.31 -16.11
CA LEU A 91 -6.05 -6.06 -16.78
C LEU A 91 -7.41 -5.37 -16.66
N ASP A 92 -7.67 -4.69 -15.54
CA ASP A 92 -8.95 -4.02 -15.25
C ASP A 92 -9.01 -2.58 -15.77
N HIS A 93 -7.85 -1.95 -16.05
CA HIS A 93 -7.73 -0.56 -16.49
C HIS A 93 -8.44 0.46 -15.57
N ARG A 94 -8.75 0.13 -14.31
CA ARG A 94 -9.64 0.89 -13.42
C ARG A 94 -9.05 2.24 -13.03
N VAL A 95 -7.80 2.25 -12.59
CA VAL A 95 -7.07 3.48 -12.22
C VAL A 95 -6.93 4.38 -13.45
N ALA A 96 -6.52 3.82 -14.59
CA ALA A 96 -6.38 4.57 -15.83
C ALA A 96 -7.71 5.17 -16.30
N LYS A 97 -8.81 4.39 -16.25
CA LYS A 97 -10.15 4.87 -16.55
C LYS A 97 -10.58 5.99 -15.59
N LYS A 98 -10.34 5.84 -14.29
CA LYS A 98 -10.67 6.87 -13.30
C LYS A 98 -9.91 8.18 -13.56
N CYS A 99 -8.62 8.11 -13.88
CA CYS A 99 -7.84 9.29 -14.25
C CYS A 99 -8.37 9.97 -15.51
N ARG A 100 -8.78 9.21 -16.54
CA ARG A 100 -9.40 9.77 -17.75
C ARG A 100 -10.74 10.44 -17.46
N GLU A 101 -11.57 9.85 -16.60
CA GLU A 101 -12.83 10.45 -16.13
C GLU A 101 -12.60 11.77 -15.37
N LEU A 102 -11.46 11.87 -14.66
CA LEU A 102 -11.00 13.11 -14.04
C LEU A 102 -10.31 14.06 -15.03
N GLY A 103 -10.35 13.82 -16.35
CA GLY A 103 -9.85 14.76 -17.35
C GLY A 103 -8.33 14.79 -17.55
N PHE A 104 -7.58 13.83 -16.99
CA PHE A 104 -6.15 13.68 -17.25
C PHE A 104 -5.89 12.99 -18.59
N SER A 105 -4.76 13.32 -19.23
CA SER A 105 -4.14 12.44 -20.22
C SER A 105 -3.53 11.24 -19.49
N VAL A 106 -3.62 10.03 -20.05
CA VAL A 106 -3.14 8.80 -19.39
C VAL A 106 -2.34 7.92 -20.34
N ILE A 107 -1.13 7.55 -19.92
CA ILE A 107 -0.28 6.56 -20.57
C ILE A 107 -0.22 5.31 -19.71
N GLU A 108 -0.74 4.21 -20.24
CA GLU A 108 -0.59 2.88 -19.64
C GLU A 108 0.75 2.26 -20.07
N MET A 109 1.61 2.05 -19.09
CA MET A 109 3.01 1.72 -19.25
C MET A 109 3.20 0.21 -19.40
N LYS A 110 3.65 -0.21 -20.58
CA LYS A 110 4.06 -1.58 -20.84
C LYS A 110 5.27 -1.94 -19.99
N HIS A 111 5.28 -3.17 -19.50
CA HIS A 111 6.25 -3.62 -18.50
C HIS A 111 7.69 -3.50 -19.01
N ASN A 112 8.56 -2.85 -18.22
CA ASN A 112 9.98 -2.62 -18.51
C ASN A 112 10.27 -1.87 -19.83
N LYS A 113 9.28 -1.24 -20.45
CA LYS A 113 9.48 -0.37 -21.61
C LYS A 113 9.87 1.02 -21.13
N PHE A 114 10.88 1.63 -21.76
CA PHE A 114 11.22 3.03 -21.53
C PHE A 114 10.21 3.97 -22.23
N TYR A 115 9.82 5.00 -21.48
CA TYR A 115 8.99 6.12 -21.92
C TYR A 115 9.79 7.41 -21.74
N LYS A 116 10.09 8.10 -22.84
CA LYS A 116 10.80 9.38 -22.83
C LYS A 116 9.82 10.50 -22.51
N LEU A 117 10.07 11.23 -21.42
CA LEU A 117 9.29 12.41 -21.03
C LEU A 117 9.95 13.69 -21.56
N ASP A 118 11.28 13.70 -21.66
CA ASP A 118 12.10 14.70 -22.36
C ASP A 118 13.38 14.03 -22.90
N ASN A 119 14.25 14.78 -23.58
CA ASN A 119 15.51 14.30 -24.17
C ASN A 119 16.46 13.64 -23.15
N ASP A 120 16.46 14.12 -21.91
CA ASP A 120 17.28 13.64 -20.80
C ASP A 120 16.44 13.14 -19.62
N PHE A 121 15.17 12.83 -19.83
CA PHE A 121 14.30 12.28 -18.80
C PHE A 121 13.50 11.12 -19.39
N GLN A 122 13.78 9.90 -18.95
CA GLN A 122 12.97 8.74 -19.28
C GLN A 122 12.68 7.87 -18.07
N VAL A 123 11.55 7.17 -18.13
CA VAL A 123 11.08 6.30 -17.05
C VAL A 123 10.70 4.93 -17.59
N LYS A 124 10.80 3.91 -16.75
CA LYS A 124 10.15 2.61 -16.98
C LYS A 124 9.48 2.15 -15.70
N CYS A 125 8.34 1.51 -15.87
CA CYS A 125 7.57 0.93 -14.79
C CYS A 125 7.66 -0.60 -14.88
N ARG A 126 7.68 -1.26 -13.72
CA ARG A 126 7.62 -2.71 -13.62
C ARG A 126 6.59 -3.11 -12.55
N PRO A 127 5.52 -3.82 -12.92
CA PRO A 127 4.62 -4.43 -11.95
C PRO A 127 5.35 -5.38 -11.00
N TYR A 128 4.85 -5.45 -9.78
CA TYR A 128 5.33 -6.29 -8.71
C TYR A 128 4.15 -6.92 -7.98
N LEU A 129 4.16 -8.25 -7.85
CA LEU A 129 3.07 -9.01 -7.22
C LEU A 129 1.70 -8.72 -7.86
N LEU A 130 0.68 -8.44 -7.05
CA LEU A 130 -0.72 -8.39 -7.48
C LEU A 130 -1.07 -7.05 -8.14
N TYR A 131 -0.67 -5.94 -7.52
CA TYR A 131 -1.00 -4.58 -7.94
C TYR A 131 0.14 -3.57 -7.75
N ASP A 132 1.21 -3.87 -7.02
CA ASP A 132 2.30 -2.91 -6.79
C ASP A 132 3.10 -2.66 -8.08
N SER A 133 3.85 -1.56 -8.11
CA SER A 133 4.87 -1.37 -9.14
C SER A 133 6.03 -0.51 -8.68
N LEU A 134 7.20 -0.75 -9.28
CA LEU A 134 8.39 0.08 -9.09
C LEU A 134 8.58 1.04 -10.27
N LEU A 135 9.20 2.18 -9.98
CA LEU A 135 9.57 3.19 -10.96
C LEU A 135 11.09 3.29 -11.05
N TYR A 136 11.62 3.11 -12.26
CA TYR A 136 13.02 3.36 -12.57
C TYR A 136 13.12 4.57 -13.49
N LEU A 137 13.96 5.53 -13.11
CA LEU A 137 14.15 6.80 -13.80
C LEU A 137 15.60 6.91 -14.28
N GLU A 138 15.77 7.43 -15.49
CA GLU A 138 17.05 7.93 -15.99
C GLU A 138 16.89 9.41 -16.28
N ILE A 139 17.59 10.24 -15.50
CA ILE A 139 17.56 11.69 -15.61
C ILE A 139 19.00 12.19 -15.80
N GLY A 140 19.32 12.64 -17.02
CA GLY A 140 20.70 12.91 -17.43
C GLY A 140 21.57 11.65 -17.35
N ASP A 141 22.63 11.71 -16.54
CA ASP A 141 23.53 10.59 -16.25
C ASP A 141 23.12 9.79 -15.00
N LYS A 142 22.03 10.17 -14.32
CA LYS A 142 21.62 9.58 -13.03
C LYS A 142 20.57 8.49 -13.20
N LYS A 143 20.73 7.42 -12.43
CA LYS A 143 19.81 6.29 -12.33
C LYS A 143 19.15 6.27 -10.97
N ILE A 144 17.83 6.29 -10.95
CA ILE A 144 17.04 6.33 -9.73
C ILE A 144 16.09 5.14 -9.72
N LEU A 145 16.02 4.44 -8.59
CA LEU A 145 15.05 3.38 -8.36
C LEU A 145 14.16 3.75 -7.19
N ASN A 146 12.89 3.96 -7.48
CA ASN A 146 11.84 4.06 -6.48
C ASN A 146 11.16 2.70 -6.35
N LEU A 147 11.46 1.97 -5.27
CA LEU A 147 10.86 0.67 -5.00
C LEU A 147 9.44 0.76 -4.47
N ASN A 148 9.07 1.89 -3.86
CA ASN A 148 7.74 2.07 -3.28
C ASN A 148 7.37 0.89 -2.37
N ASP A 149 6.15 0.39 -2.49
CA ASP A 149 5.60 -0.73 -1.71
C ASP A 149 6.05 -2.13 -2.19
N CYS A 150 6.97 -2.20 -3.15
CA CYS A 150 7.53 -3.48 -3.57
C CYS A 150 8.31 -4.13 -2.41
N GLY A 151 7.75 -5.20 -1.84
CA GLY A 151 8.34 -6.06 -0.79
C GLY A 151 9.58 -6.84 -1.23
N VAL A 152 10.64 -6.13 -1.61
CA VAL A 152 11.93 -6.71 -2.01
C VAL A 152 12.72 -7.08 -0.76
N ASP A 153 12.33 -8.20 -0.15
CA ASP A 153 12.76 -8.60 1.20
C ASP A 153 13.91 -9.62 1.21
N SER A 154 14.34 -10.10 0.04
CA SER A 154 15.39 -11.10 -0.09
C SER A 154 16.41 -10.77 -1.17
N ILE A 155 17.62 -11.30 -1.02
CA ILE A 155 18.70 -11.21 -2.02
C ILE A 155 18.20 -11.65 -3.39
N ARG A 156 17.46 -12.77 -3.46
CA ARG A 156 16.94 -13.31 -4.73
C ARG A 156 15.97 -12.34 -5.42
N GLN A 157 15.06 -11.71 -4.67
CA GLN A 157 14.13 -10.71 -5.23
C GLN A 157 14.89 -9.46 -5.69
N ALA A 158 15.86 -8.99 -4.89
CA ALA A 158 16.68 -7.84 -5.24
C ALA A 158 17.52 -8.10 -6.50
N GLU A 159 18.18 -9.25 -6.60
CA GLU A 159 18.95 -9.67 -7.78
C GLU A 159 18.07 -9.79 -9.02
N TYR A 160 16.83 -10.25 -8.85
CA TYR A 160 15.88 -10.33 -9.96
C TYR A 160 15.54 -8.96 -10.53
N ILE A 161 15.33 -7.95 -9.68
CA ILE A 161 15.10 -6.56 -10.11
C ILE A 161 16.38 -5.93 -10.66
N HIS A 162 17.53 -6.20 -10.04
CA HIS A 162 18.83 -5.69 -10.45
C HIS A 162 19.19 -6.07 -11.89
N LYS A 163 18.79 -7.26 -12.37
CA LYS A 163 18.94 -7.63 -13.78
C LYS A 163 18.30 -6.66 -14.77
N ILE A 164 17.32 -5.86 -14.33
CA ILE A 164 16.63 -4.86 -15.16
C ILE A 164 17.13 -3.45 -14.87
N THR A 165 17.45 -3.12 -13.63
CA THR A 165 17.83 -1.74 -13.22
C THR A 165 19.34 -1.52 -13.26
N GLY A 166 20.13 -2.56 -13.01
CA GLY A 166 21.55 -2.46 -12.71
C GLY A 166 21.81 -1.69 -11.41
N ASN A 167 23.01 -1.13 -11.30
CA ASN A 167 23.37 -0.22 -10.23
C ASN A 167 22.64 1.11 -10.39
N VAL A 168 22.31 1.74 -9.26
CA VAL A 168 21.59 3.02 -9.22
C VAL A 168 22.35 4.05 -8.38
N ASP A 169 22.19 5.32 -8.71
CA ASP A 169 22.75 6.42 -7.90
C ASP A 169 21.90 6.64 -6.65
N LEU A 170 20.57 6.53 -6.78
CA LEU A 170 19.61 6.81 -5.72
C LEU A 170 18.57 5.68 -5.61
N LEU A 171 18.34 5.22 -4.39
CA LEU A 171 17.29 4.28 -4.02
C LEU A 171 16.28 4.98 -3.10
N LEU A 172 14.98 4.88 -3.41
CA LEU A 172 13.89 5.21 -2.50
C LEU A 172 13.26 3.92 -1.99
N THR A 173 13.12 3.78 -0.68
CA THR A 173 12.57 2.57 -0.06
C THR A 173 11.86 2.84 1.26
N GLN A 174 10.84 2.04 1.53
CA GLN A 174 10.06 2.05 2.76
C GLN A 174 10.85 1.57 3.97
N PHE A 175 10.57 2.13 5.15
CA PHE A 175 11.24 1.78 6.41
C PHE A 175 10.29 1.37 7.55
N GLY A 176 8.98 1.54 7.40
CA GLY A 176 7.95 1.14 8.36
C GLY A 176 7.19 -0.12 7.95
N TYR A 177 6.46 -0.72 8.89
CA TYR A 177 5.37 -1.64 8.56
C TYR A 177 4.10 -0.85 8.23
N ALA A 178 3.27 -1.44 7.37
CA ALA A 178 2.16 -0.77 6.71
C ALA A 178 0.92 -1.70 6.65
N ALA A 179 0.78 -2.57 7.67
CA ALA A 179 -0.30 -3.54 7.81
C ALA A 179 -0.42 -4.00 9.27
N HIS A 180 -1.44 -4.80 9.57
CA HIS A 180 -1.63 -5.45 10.87
C HIS A 180 -0.46 -6.37 11.24
N ILE A 181 0.20 -6.04 12.36
CA ILE A 181 1.32 -6.80 12.95
C ILE A 181 0.95 -7.14 14.40
N GLY A 182 0.16 -8.21 14.54
CA GLY A 182 -0.29 -8.72 15.82
C GLY A 182 -1.27 -7.83 16.58
N ASP A 183 -1.72 -8.34 17.72
CA ASP A 183 -2.62 -7.67 18.65
C ASP A 183 -1.82 -6.80 19.65
N PRO A 184 -2.46 -5.97 20.49
CA PRO A 184 -1.76 -5.04 21.39
C PRO A 184 -0.65 -5.67 22.23
N GLU A 185 -0.83 -6.90 22.68
CA GLU A 185 0.12 -7.71 23.45
C GLU A 185 1.34 -8.21 22.64
N ASP A 186 1.24 -8.26 21.31
CA ASP A 186 2.28 -8.79 20.40
C ASP A 186 3.41 -7.76 20.16
N VAL A 187 3.87 -7.07 21.21
CA VAL A 187 4.91 -6.02 21.13
C VAL A 187 6.21 -6.55 20.50
N GLU A 188 6.64 -7.75 20.88
CA GLU A 188 7.88 -8.33 20.34
C GLU A 188 7.77 -8.67 18.84
N LEU A 189 6.58 -9.04 18.37
CA LEU A 189 6.32 -9.24 16.94
C LEU A 189 6.50 -7.91 16.19
N ARG A 190 5.90 -6.81 16.69
CA ARG A 190 6.07 -5.47 16.08
C ARG A 190 7.53 -5.02 16.07
N LYS A 191 8.28 -5.24 17.17
CA LYS A 191 9.72 -4.98 17.21
C LYS A 191 10.49 -5.78 16.17
N GLN A 192 10.18 -7.06 16.02
CA GLN A 192 10.83 -7.92 15.04
C GLN A 192 10.53 -7.43 13.62
N THR A 193 9.27 -7.14 13.30
CA THR A 193 8.89 -6.63 11.98
C THR A 193 9.56 -5.29 11.67
N SER A 194 9.68 -4.37 12.63
CA SER A 194 10.44 -3.13 12.45
C SER A 194 11.92 -3.39 12.12
N LYS A 195 12.57 -4.35 12.79
CA LYS A 195 13.96 -4.74 12.48
C LYS A 195 14.09 -5.38 11.10
N GLU A 196 13.10 -6.15 10.67
CA GLU A 196 13.08 -6.75 9.33
C GLU A 196 13.03 -5.68 8.24
N LYS A 197 12.30 -4.57 8.45
CA LYS A 197 12.29 -3.42 7.52
C LYS A 197 13.67 -2.76 7.38
N LEU A 198 14.46 -2.67 8.45
CA LEU A 198 15.84 -2.17 8.37
C LEU A 198 16.74 -3.16 7.61
N SER A 199 16.62 -4.45 7.91
CA SER A 199 17.37 -5.51 7.22
C SER A 199 17.10 -5.51 5.70
N ARG A 200 15.87 -5.22 5.32
CA ARG A 200 15.47 -5.03 3.92
C ARG A 200 16.24 -3.89 3.24
N ILE A 201 16.36 -2.73 3.90
CA ILE A 201 17.14 -1.59 3.36
C ILE A 201 18.59 -2.03 3.12
N GLN A 202 19.20 -2.76 4.05
CA GLN A 202 20.58 -3.26 3.88
C GLN A 202 20.72 -4.16 2.65
N ILE A 203 19.79 -5.10 2.44
CA ILE A 203 19.79 -5.98 1.25
C ILE A 203 19.67 -5.15 -0.03
N GLN A 204 18.69 -4.24 -0.08
CA GLN A 204 18.41 -3.44 -1.26
C GLN A 204 19.59 -2.52 -1.61
N SER A 205 20.08 -1.74 -0.65
CA SER A 205 21.23 -0.85 -0.83
C SER A 205 22.48 -1.59 -1.33
N LYS A 206 22.75 -2.78 -0.79
CA LYS A 206 23.89 -3.61 -1.19
C LYS A 206 23.74 -4.14 -2.62
N ILE A 207 22.60 -4.72 -2.97
CA ILE A 207 22.41 -5.37 -4.27
C ILE A 207 22.27 -4.33 -5.40
N PHE A 208 21.57 -3.23 -5.16
CA PHE A 208 21.47 -2.13 -6.12
C PHE A 208 22.71 -1.23 -6.14
N ASN A 209 23.68 -1.48 -5.25
CA ASN A 209 24.90 -0.68 -5.08
C ASN A 209 24.60 0.83 -5.05
N ALA A 210 23.55 1.20 -4.32
CA ALA A 210 23.02 2.55 -4.30
C ALA A 210 23.98 3.50 -3.59
N LYS A 211 24.31 4.65 -4.21
CA LYS A 211 25.14 5.67 -3.56
C LYS A 211 24.36 6.41 -2.48
N TYR A 212 23.11 6.76 -2.77
CA TYR A 212 22.21 7.46 -1.85
C TYR A 212 20.96 6.63 -1.57
N VAL A 213 20.44 6.75 -0.36
CA VAL A 213 19.15 6.17 0.05
C VAL A 213 18.27 7.26 0.64
N ILE A 214 17.07 7.41 0.09
CA ILE A 214 16.00 8.19 0.71
C ILE A 214 15.02 7.20 1.35
N PRO A 215 14.98 7.08 2.69
CA PRO A 215 13.89 6.38 3.37
C PRO A 215 12.60 7.20 3.22
N PHE A 216 11.54 6.58 2.69
CA PHE A 216 10.26 7.25 2.42
C PHE A 216 9.05 6.32 2.61
N ALA A 217 7.84 6.76 2.26
CA ALA A 217 6.62 5.93 2.25
C ALA A 217 6.36 5.22 3.60
N SER A 218 6.67 5.89 4.71
CA SER A 218 6.41 5.38 6.07
C SER A 218 6.11 6.50 7.07
N PHE A 219 5.82 7.71 6.58
CA PHE A 219 5.51 8.91 7.37
C PHE A 219 4.01 9.02 7.69
N VAL A 220 3.46 7.97 8.30
CA VAL A 220 2.07 7.89 8.76
C VAL A 220 2.03 7.51 10.23
N TRP A 221 0.86 7.66 10.83
CA TRP A 221 0.50 6.99 12.08
C TRP A 221 -0.85 6.30 11.93
N PHE A 222 -1.02 5.21 12.66
CA PHE A 222 -2.28 4.50 12.79
C PHE A 222 -3.22 5.33 13.66
N SER A 223 -4.22 5.95 13.04
CA SER A 223 -5.00 7.05 13.59
C SER A 223 -6.40 6.69 14.06
N HIS A 224 -6.77 5.42 14.12
CA HIS A 224 -8.04 4.98 14.70
C HIS A 224 -7.82 4.35 16.09
N GLU A 225 -8.77 4.46 17.01
CA GLU A 225 -8.59 3.88 18.37
C GLU A 225 -8.33 2.37 18.34
N ASP A 226 -8.87 1.68 17.33
CA ASP A 226 -8.69 0.25 17.09
C ASP A 226 -7.28 -0.14 16.67
N ASN A 227 -6.51 0.76 16.07
CA ASN A 227 -5.20 0.45 15.52
C ASN A 227 -4.08 1.32 16.11
N PHE A 228 -4.41 2.30 16.95
CA PHE A 228 -3.45 3.26 17.51
C PHE A 228 -2.26 2.61 18.24
N TYR A 229 -2.48 1.42 18.83
CA TYR A 229 -1.42 0.63 19.48
C TYR A 229 -0.26 0.28 18.52
N MET A 230 -0.52 0.20 17.21
CA MET A 230 0.47 -0.10 16.18
C MET A 230 1.55 0.98 16.05
N ASN A 231 1.42 2.14 16.69
CA ASN A 231 2.41 3.22 16.61
C ASN A 231 3.61 3.06 17.58
N ASP A 232 3.55 2.11 18.51
CA ASP A 232 4.51 1.97 19.61
C ASP A 232 5.93 1.60 19.16
N GLU A 233 6.05 0.64 18.23
CA GLU A 233 7.32 0.04 17.82
C GLU A 233 7.71 0.39 16.38
N VAL A 234 7.12 1.44 15.79
CA VAL A 234 7.50 1.93 14.46
C VAL A 234 8.93 2.45 14.45
N ASN A 235 9.66 2.18 13.36
CA ASN A 235 11.00 2.73 13.16
C ASN A 235 10.98 4.27 13.17
N LYS A 236 11.70 4.89 14.10
CA LYS A 236 11.90 6.34 14.15
C LYS A 236 12.95 6.76 13.13
N ILE A 237 12.74 7.90 12.45
CA ILE A 237 13.58 8.31 11.32
C ILE A 237 15.06 8.50 11.68
N ARG A 238 15.37 8.94 12.91
CA ARG A 238 16.75 9.01 13.42
C ARG A 238 17.42 7.65 13.40
N ASN A 239 16.75 6.61 13.89
CA ASN A 239 17.28 5.25 13.92
C ASN A 239 17.49 4.69 12.51
N VAL A 240 16.60 5.02 11.57
CA VAL A 240 16.71 4.64 10.16
C VAL A 240 17.92 5.31 9.50
N GLU A 241 18.09 6.62 9.72
CA GLU A 241 19.26 7.37 9.23
C GLU A 241 20.56 6.77 9.77
N GLU A 242 20.63 6.53 11.07
CA GLU A 242 21.81 5.94 11.70
C GLU A 242 22.10 4.54 11.17
N PHE A 243 21.05 3.72 10.99
CA PHE A 243 21.18 2.38 10.44
C PHE A 243 21.75 2.41 9.02
N ILE A 244 21.21 3.25 8.13
CA ILE A 244 21.72 3.38 6.76
C ILE A 244 23.19 3.80 6.78
N ARG A 245 23.54 4.80 7.60
CA ARG A 245 24.91 5.32 7.72
C ARG A 245 25.90 4.27 8.24
N LYS A 246 25.51 3.44 9.21
CA LYS A 246 26.39 2.48 9.89
C LYS A 246 26.44 1.12 9.21
N GLU A 247 25.30 0.64 8.71
CA GLU A 247 25.12 -0.76 8.27
C GLU A 247 25.12 -0.91 6.75
N THR A 248 25.25 0.19 6.00
CA THR A 248 25.31 0.20 4.53
C THR A 248 26.48 1.05 4.01
N LYS A 249 26.76 0.98 2.71
CA LYS A 249 27.73 1.85 2.03
C LYS A 249 27.09 3.12 1.47
N SER A 250 25.79 3.31 1.68
CA SER A 250 25.02 4.40 1.10
C SER A 250 24.98 5.60 2.04
N THR A 251 24.89 6.80 1.47
CA THR A 251 24.62 8.03 2.23
C THR A 251 23.11 8.18 2.42
N PRO A 252 22.59 8.27 3.67
CA PRO A 252 21.19 8.56 3.90
C PRO A 252 20.87 10.03 3.59
N ILE A 253 19.75 10.26 2.92
CA ILE A 253 19.20 11.58 2.63
C ILE A 253 17.81 11.66 3.25
N ILE A 254 17.68 12.39 4.36
CA ILE A 254 16.43 12.56 5.09
C ILE A 254 15.81 13.90 4.70
N LEU A 255 14.63 13.85 4.09
CA LEU A 255 13.90 15.03 3.63
C LEU A 255 12.59 15.16 4.40
N TYR A 256 12.23 16.38 4.77
CA TYR A 256 10.95 16.74 5.37
C TYR A 256 10.00 17.34 4.30
N PRO A 257 8.66 17.30 4.45
CA PRO A 257 7.75 17.91 3.49
C PRO A 257 8.16 19.34 3.08
N GLY A 258 8.36 19.53 1.78
CA GLY A 258 8.81 20.78 1.16
C GLY A 258 10.33 20.89 0.95
N ASP A 259 11.14 20.00 1.51
CA ASP A 259 12.59 20.00 1.28
C ASP A 259 12.92 19.69 -0.19
N GLN A 260 13.96 20.35 -0.69
CA GLN A 260 14.52 20.15 -2.01
C GLN A 260 15.98 19.75 -1.90
N TRP A 261 16.41 18.77 -2.70
CA TRP A 261 17.78 18.31 -2.75
C TRP A 261 18.22 18.07 -4.19
N ILE A 262 19.40 18.57 -4.57
CA ILE A 262 19.99 18.32 -5.88
C ILE A 262 20.79 17.01 -5.78
N LEU A 263 20.46 16.03 -6.63
CA LEU A 263 21.05 14.69 -6.53
C LEU A 263 22.57 14.72 -6.75
N GLY A 264 23.30 14.49 -5.67
CA GLY A 264 24.75 14.45 -5.65
C GLY A 264 25.39 15.47 -4.71
N GLU A 265 24.64 16.48 -4.29
CA GLU A 265 25.10 17.49 -3.33
C GLU A 265 25.06 16.98 -1.89
N ASP A 266 25.87 17.60 -1.02
CA ASP A 266 25.85 17.34 0.41
C ASP A 266 24.52 17.78 1.01
N HIS A 267 24.01 16.99 1.97
CA HIS A 267 22.74 17.26 2.63
C HIS A 267 22.83 17.05 4.14
N GLY A 268 22.31 18.00 4.90
CA GLY A 268 22.27 17.94 6.36
C GLY A 268 20.96 17.35 6.87
N ASN A 269 20.99 16.13 7.42
CA ASN A 269 19.79 15.41 7.85
C ASN A 269 19.15 15.94 9.14
N ASN A 270 19.91 16.61 10.03
CA ASN A 270 19.48 16.91 11.40
C ASN A 270 18.17 17.71 11.48
N LYS A 271 18.02 18.73 10.63
CA LYS A 271 16.81 19.57 10.62
C LYS A 271 15.55 18.76 10.33
N ALA A 272 15.57 17.91 9.30
CA ALA A 272 14.44 17.07 8.94
C ALA A 272 14.12 16.03 10.04
N ILE A 273 15.16 15.43 10.63
CA ILE A 273 15.00 14.48 11.74
C ILE A 273 14.33 15.15 12.94
N GLU A 274 14.80 16.32 13.37
CA GLU A 274 14.24 17.05 14.51
C GLU A 274 12.78 17.45 14.27
N LEU A 275 12.42 17.85 13.04
CA LEU A 275 11.03 18.15 12.69
C LEU A 275 10.13 16.92 12.82
N TYR A 276 10.54 15.76 12.30
CA TYR A 276 9.77 14.53 12.45
C TYR A 276 9.66 14.06 13.90
N GLU A 277 10.74 14.17 14.69
CA GLU A 277 10.69 13.83 16.12
C GLU A 277 9.69 14.70 16.88
N ASN A 278 9.66 16.00 16.58
CA ASN A 278 8.67 16.91 17.14
C ASN A 278 7.24 16.53 16.71
N ASP A 279 7.02 16.18 15.44
CA ASP A 279 5.70 15.76 14.96
C ASP A 279 5.23 14.45 15.59
N PHE A 280 6.12 13.47 15.77
CA PHE A 280 5.82 12.23 16.48
C PHE A 280 5.58 12.42 17.98
N ALA A 281 6.16 13.45 18.59
CA ALA A 281 6.01 13.74 20.01
C ALA A 281 4.74 14.55 20.34
N LYS A 282 4.05 15.12 19.33
CA LYS A 282 2.76 15.79 19.53
C LYS A 282 1.72 14.81 20.05
N GLU A 283 0.73 15.35 20.76
CA GLU A 283 -0.46 14.59 21.12
C GLU A 283 -1.30 14.36 19.86
N HIS A 284 -1.57 13.10 19.56
CA HIS A 284 -2.38 12.67 18.42
C HIS A 284 -3.68 12.06 18.95
N GLU A 285 -4.81 12.71 18.66
CA GLU A 285 -6.13 12.19 19.05
C GLU A 285 -6.62 11.19 17.98
N PRO A 286 -6.81 9.90 18.31
CA PRO A 286 -7.30 8.94 17.35
C PRO A 286 -8.79 9.17 17.02
N HIS A 287 -9.18 8.82 15.80
CA HIS A 287 -10.57 8.71 15.37
C HIS A 287 -11.33 7.66 16.21
N ARG A 288 -12.54 8.02 16.65
CA ARG A 288 -13.43 7.20 17.51
C ARG A 288 -14.88 7.12 17.03
N ASN A 289 -15.21 7.85 15.98
CA ASN A 289 -16.60 8.07 15.57
C ASN A 289 -17.04 7.09 14.47
N SER A 290 -16.60 5.83 14.56
CA SER A 290 -17.02 4.80 13.60
C SER A 290 -18.51 4.47 13.78
N PRO A 291 -19.30 4.42 12.69
CA PRO A 291 -20.73 4.17 12.77
C PRO A 291 -21.00 2.70 13.12
N LYS A 292 -21.97 2.46 14.00
CA LYS A 292 -22.49 1.11 14.21
C LYS A 292 -23.44 0.73 13.08
N ILE A 293 -23.16 -0.36 12.39
CA ILE A 293 -23.94 -0.89 11.27
C ILE A 293 -24.78 -2.06 11.77
N SER A 294 -26.10 -1.98 11.63
CA SER A 294 -27.00 -3.02 12.11
C SER A 294 -26.82 -4.35 11.38
N LEU A 295 -27.30 -5.44 11.99
CA LEU A 295 -27.26 -6.77 11.33
C LEU A 295 -28.03 -6.78 10.00
N GLU A 296 -29.16 -6.05 9.91
CA GLU A 296 -29.97 -5.97 8.68
C GLU A 296 -29.22 -5.24 7.55
N GLU A 297 -28.51 -4.16 7.88
CA GLU A 297 -27.64 -3.45 6.94
C GLU A 297 -26.46 -4.31 6.50
N LEU A 298 -25.83 -5.05 7.42
CA LEU A 298 -24.77 -6.01 7.10
C LEU A 298 -25.28 -7.15 6.22
N GLN A 299 -26.51 -7.65 6.44
CA GLN A 299 -27.15 -8.63 5.57
C GLN A 299 -27.35 -8.10 4.16
N THR A 300 -27.80 -6.86 4.04
CA THR A 300 -27.96 -6.18 2.74
C THR A 300 -26.61 -6.02 2.04
N ALA A 301 -25.58 -5.55 2.75
CA ALA A 301 -24.23 -5.38 2.21
C ALA A 301 -23.61 -6.72 1.78
N SER A 302 -23.74 -7.76 2.61
CA SER A 302 -23.29 -9.12 2.31
C SER A 302 -23.95 -9.68 1.05
N ASN A 303 -25.27 -9.47 0.87
CA ASN A 303 -25.98 -9.93 -0.31
C ASN A 303 -25.49 -9.24 -1.57
N ASN A 304 -25.33 -7.91 -1.53
CA ASN A 304 -24.78 -7.13 -2.65
C ASN A 304 -23.36 -7.59 -3.02
N TYR A 305 -22.52 -7.86 -2.02
CA TYR A 305 -21.18 -8.41 -2.24
C TYR A 305 -21.25 -9.77 -2.97
N ILE A 306 -22.08 -10.70 -2.47
CA ILE A 306 -22.24 -12.03 -3.08
C ILE A 306 -22.78 -11.94 -4.51
N GLU A 307 -23.74 -11.05 -4.79
CA GLU A 307 -24.26 -10.82 -6.15
C GLU A 307 -23.16 -10.31 -7.09
N ASN A 308 -22.33 -9.39 -6.64
CA ASN A 308 -21.18 -8.87 -7.40
C ASN A 308 -20.13 -9.95 -7.67
N ILE A 309 -19.88 -10.86 -6.71
CA ILE A 309 -19.00 -12.01 -6.93
C ILE A 309 -19.65 -13.01 -7.90
N ARG A 310 -20.94 -13.31 -7.73
CA ARG A 310 -21.66 -14.28 -8.56
C ARG A 310 -21.73 -13.85 -10.03
N SER A 311 -21.86 -12.55 -10.31
CA SER A 311 -21.98 -12.04 -11.68
C SER A 311 -20.67 -12.12 -12.49
N ARG A 312 -19.52 -12.22 -11.83
CA ARG A 312 -18.19 -12.19 -12.46
C ARG A 312 -17.44 -13.53 -12.43
N ASN A 313 -17.92 -14.51 -11.69
CA ASN A 313 -17.18 -15.75 -11.41
C ASN A 313 -17.99 -17.01 -11.67
N ASN A 314 -17.31 -18.16 -11.76
CA ASN A 314 -17.98 -19.45 -11.89
C ASN A 314 -18.61 -19.87 -10.55
N TRP A 315 -19.91 -19.64 -10.42
CA TRP A 315 -20.66 -19.91 -9.19
C TRP A 315 -20.69 -21.38 -8.77
N THR A 316 -20.76 -22.31 -9.74
CA THR A 316 -20.73 -23.75 -9.45
C THR A 316 -19.42 -24.15 -8.81
N LEU A 317 -18.31 -23.57 -9.26
CA LEU A 317 -16.98 -23.86 -8.69
C LEU A 317 -16.76 -23.17 -7.34
N ILE A 318 -17.39 -22.01 -7.10
CA ILE A 318 -17.41 -21.40 -5.76
C ILE A 318 -18.17 -22.29 -4.77
N LYS A 319 -19.34 -22.81 -5.16
CA LYS A 319 -20.09 -23.78 -4.35
C LYS A 319 -19.30 -25.06 -4.08
N LEU A 320 -18.58 -25.57 -5.09
CA LEU A 320 -17.69 -26.72 -4.92
C LEU A 320 -16.55 -26.40 -3.94
N ALA A 321 -15.92 -25.24 -4.08
CA ALA A 321 -14.86 -24.79 -3.17
C ALA A 321 -15.36 -24.65 -1.73
N HIS A 322 -16.61 -24.22 -1.53
CA HIS A 322 -17.25 -24.24 -0.22
C HIS A 322 -17.49 -25.67 0.29
N SER A 323 -18.02 -26.59 -0.54
CA SER A 323 -18.32 -27.96 -0.12
C SER A 323 -17.09 -28.80 0.25
N ILE A 324 -15.93 -28.51 -0.35
CA ILE A 324 -14.64 -29.11 0.03
C ILE A 324 -13.92 -28.36 1.15
N SER A 325 -14.61 -27.42 1.83
CA SER A 325 -14.07 -26.60 2.93
C SER A 325 -12.89 -25.68 2.55
N PHE A 326 -12.66 -25.41 1.26
CA PHE A 326 -11.69 -24.40 0.84
C PHE A 326 -12.18 -22.99 1.22
N LEU A 327 -13.43 -22.65 0.88
CA LEU A 327 -14.13 -21.42 1.30
C LEU A 327 -15.00 -21.67 2.55
N LYS A 328 -14.36 -22.12 3.63
CA LYS A 328 -15.02 -22.45 4.91
C LYS A 328 -15.69 -21.23 5.56
N THR A 329 -16.87 -21.41 6.13
CA THR A 329 -17.61 -20.37 6.86
C THR A 329 -16.78 -19.75 7.98
N ALA A 330 -16.65 -18.43 7.95
CA ALA A 330 -15.92 -17.64 8.94
C ALA A 330 -16.82 -17.28 10.12
N LYS A 331 -16.29 -17.37 11.34
CA LYS A 331 -16.92 -16.90 12.57
C LYS A 331 -16.40 -15.51 12.92
N ILE A 332 -17.28 -14.52 12.96
CA ILE A 332 -16.93 -13.13 13.18
C ILE A 332 -17.63 -12.64 14.45
N PHE A 333 -16.87 -12.10 15.39
CA PHE A 333 -17.45 -11.44 16.57
C PHE A 333 -17.43 -9.93 16.36
N LEU A 334 -18.61 -9.31 16.30
CA LEU A 334 -18.79 -7.86 16.18
C LEU A 334 -18.80 -7.24 17.58
N LYS A 335 -17.70 -6.59 17.97
CA LYS A 335 -17.51 -6.12 19.35
C LYS A 335 -18.38 -4.90 19.68
N ASP A 336 -18.57 -3.97 18.75
CA ASP A 336 -19.45 -2.80 18.92
C ASP A 336 -20.94 -3.15 19.09
N LEU A 337 -21.37 -4.31 18.56
CA LEU A 337 -22.72 -4.85 18.69
C LEU A 337 -22.84 -5.96 19.74
N GLU A 338 -21.72 -6.44 20.28
CA GLU A 338 -21.64 -7.65 21.12
C GLU A 338 -22.38 -8.84 20.49
N LEU A 339 -22.11 -9.11 19.20
CA LEU A 339 -22.85 -10.06 18.38
C LEU A 339 -21.94 -11.04 17.65
N SER A 340 -22.26 -12.33 17.76
CA SER A 340 -21.63 -13.41 16.98
C SER A 340 -22.37 -13.63 15.65
N VAL A 341 -21.63 -13.53 14.54
CA VAL A 341 -22.15 -13.78 13.18
C VAL A 341 -21.25 -14.74 12.42
N THR A 342 -21.80 -15.41 11.42
CA THR A 342 -21.04 -16.22 10.46
C THR A 342 -21.20 -15.67 9.07
N PHE A 343 -20.16 -15.76 8.25
CA PHE A 343 -20.21 -15.39 6.84
C PHE A 343 -19.54 -16.45 5.95
N ASP A 344 -20.21 -16.79 4.86
CA ASP A 344 -19.59 -17.39 3.69
C ASP A 344 -20.30 -16.91 2.43
N LEU A 345 -19.63 -17.07 1.29
CA LEU A 345 -20.17 -16.65 0.00
C LEU A 345 -21.49 -17.36 -0.35
N VAL A 346 -21.76 -18.58 0.14
CA VAL A 346 -22.95 -19.38 -0.26
C VAL A 346 -24.20 -19.00 0.53
N HIS A 347 -24.07 -18.79 1.84
CA HIS A 347 -25.18 -18.57 2.76
C HIS A 347 -25.30 -17.11 3.23
N GLY A 348 -24.33 -16.26 2.91
CA GLY A 348 -24.28 -14.89 3.39
C GLY A 348 -24.07 -14.79 4.89
N ILE A 349 -24.32 -13.59 5.42
CA ILE A 349 -24.15 -13.32 6.85
C ILE A 349 -25.37 -13.79 7.65
N ASN A 350 -25.12 -14.56 8.71
CA ASN A 350 -26.15 -15.10 9.59
C ASN A 350 -25.75 -14.90 11.05
N LYS A 351 -26.73 -14.62 11.91
CA LYS A 351 -26.51 -14.64 13.36
C LYS A 351 -26.17 -16.06 13.80
N SER A 352 -25.21 -16.19 14.71
CA SER A 352 -24.78 -17.47 15.25
C SER A 352 -24.55 -17.38 16.75
N ASN A 353 -24.46 -18.53 17.42
CA ASN A 353 -24.25 -18.63 18.86
C ASN A 353 -22.92 -19.33 19.12
N PHE A 354 -21.83 -18.55 19.13
CA PHE A 354 -20.51 -18.97 19.59
C PHE A 354 -19.92 -17.89 20.51
N SER A 355 -18.97 -18.26 21.36
CA SER A 355 -18.36 -17.30 22.28
C SER A 355 -17.24 -16.51 21.59
N LYS A 356 -16.93 -15.30 22.06
CA LYS A 356 -15.89 -14.42 21.49
C LYS A 356 -14.54 -15.13 21.26
N LYS A 357 -14.14 -16.01 22.19
CA LYS A 357 -12.90 -16.80 22.11
C LYS A 357 -12.90 -17.86 20.99
N ASP A 358 -14.08 -18.24 20.47
CA ASP A 358 -14.23 -19.22 19.39
C ASP A 358 -14.35 -18.55 18.01
N ALA A 359 -14.26 -17.22 17.96
CA ALA A 359 -14.30 -16.44 16.72
C ALA A 359 -13.01 -16.65 15.91
N ASP A 360 -13.12 -16.58 14.59
CA ASP A 360 -11.97 -16.52 13.70
C ASP A 360 -11.36 -15.12 13.66
N ILE A 361 -12.20 -14.08 13.85
CA ILE A 361 -11.80 -12.69 13.83
C ILE A 361 -12.75 -11.85 14.68
N ILE A 362 -12.22 -10.83 15.35
CA ILE A 362 -13.00 -9.82 16.09
C ILE A 362 -12.82 -8.47 15.40
N MET A 363 -13.91 -7.75 15.14
CA MET A 363 -13.87 -6.41 14.54
C MET A 363 -15.13 -5.61 14.88
N ASP A 364 -15.19 -4.36 14.44
CA ASP A 364 -16.42 -3.56 14.48
C ASP A 364 -17.26 -3.76 13.21
N SER A 365 -18.56 -3.50 13.34
CA SER A 365 -19.52 -3.65 12.24
C SER A 365 -19.23 -2.75 11.03
N ASP A 366 -18.64 -1.57 11.23
CA ASP A 366 -18.23 -0.68 10.13
C ASP A 366 -17.13 -1.30 9.27
N SER A 367 -16.16 -1.96 9.90
CA SER A 367 -15.05 -2.64 9.23
C SER A 367 -15.56 -3.81 8.38
N LEU A 368 -16.53 -4.57 8.90
CA LEU A 368 -17.18 -5.64 8.14
C LEU A 368 -18.02 -5.08 6.97
N ALA A 369 -18.76 -4.00 7.20
CA ALA A 369 -19.52 -3.33 6.16
C ALA A 369 -18.62 -2.79 5.05
N PHE A 370 -17.46 -2.22 5.40
CA PHE A 370 -16.45 -1.77 4.43
C PHE A 370 -15.91 -2.94 3.60
N ALA A 371 -15.63 -4.09 4.23
CA ALA A 371 -15.18 -5.30 3.54
C ALA A 371 -16.21 -5.81 2.51
N PHE A 372 -17.51 -5.71 2.79
CA PHE A 372 -18.56 -6.04 1.81
C PHE A 372 -18.75 -4.98 0.72
N LYS A 373 -18.52 -3.71 1.03
CA LYS A 373 -18.77 -2.60 0.12
C LYS A 373 -17.82 -2.58 -1.07
N PHE A 374 -16.57 -2.99 -0.87
CA PHE A 374 -15.53 -2.90 -1.88
C PHE A 374 -14.85 -4.24 -2.10
N ASP A 375 -14.53 -4.56 -3.35
CA ASP A 375 -13.80 -5.77 -3.70
C ASP A 375 -12.41 -5.86 -3.02
N TYR A 376 -11.80 -4.70 -2.73
CA TYR A 376 -10.53 -4.55 -2.01
C TYR A 376 -10.72 -4.30 -0.50
N GLY A 377 -11.95 -4.36 0.01
CA GLY A 377 -12.27 -3.92 1.37
C GLY A 377 -11.59 -4.76 2.45
N ALA A 378 -11.40 -6.06 2.21
CA ALA A 378 -10.63 -6.92 3.12
C ALA A 378 -9.12 -6.62 3.07
N ASP A 379 -8.57 -6.22 1.93
CA ASP A 379 -7.17 -5.79 1.84
C ASP A 379 -6.97 -4.48 2.62
N THR A 380 -7.95 -3.57 2.57
CA THR A 380 -7.99 -2.37 3.43
C THR A 380 -8.00 -2.76 4.92
N LEU A 381 -8.77 -3.79 5.30
CA LEU A 381 -8.80 -4.27 6.70
C LEU A 381 -7.44 -4.82 7.16
N LEU A 382 -6.67 -5.46 6.25
CA LEU A 382 -5.30 -5.89 6.54
C LEU A 382 -4.36 -4.69 6.73
N ALA A 383 -4.43 -3.69 5.85
CA ALA A 383 -3.61 -2.49 5.93
C ALA A 383 -3.94 -1.67 7.19
N ASN A 384 -5.23 -1.55 7.51
CA ASN A 384 -5.69 -0.66 8.57
C ASN A 384 -5.65 -1.26 9.98
N ALA A 385 -5.49 -2.58 10.11
CA ALA A 385 -5.36 -3.27 11.40
C ALA A 385 -6.55 -3.07 12.38
N ARG A 386 -7.75 -2.79 11.87
CA ARG A 386 -8.97 -2.61 12.68
C ARG A 386 -9.70 -3.91 12.99
N PHE A 387 -8.93 -4.95 13.31
CA PHE A 387 -9.43 -6.25 13.77
C PHE A 387 -8.50 -6.83 14.84
N ARG A 388 -8.92 -7.92 15.48
CA ARG A 388 -8.12 -8.72 16.42
C ARG A 388 -8.17 -10.20 16.11
N LYS A 389 -7.12 -10.93 16.48
CA LYS A 389 -7.15 -12.39 16.51
C LYS A 389 -8.02 -12.86 17.69
N SER A 390 -8.42 -14.12 17.61
CA SER A 390 -9.11 -14.84 18.69
C SER A 390 -8.69 -16.31 18.63
N GLY A 391 -9.40 -17.23 19.28
CA GLY A 391 -9.02 -18.65 19.31
C GLY A 391 -9.25 -19.41 17.99
N GLY A 392 -9.95 -18.82 17.03
CA GLY A 392 -10.11 -19.34 15.67
C GLY A 392 -8.98 -18.91 14.72
N ARG A 393 -9.23 -18.99 13.41
CA ARG A 393 -8.23 -18.69 12.38
C ARG A 393 -8.64 -17.52 11.50
N THR A 394 -7.99 -16.37 11.69
CA THR A 394 -8.26 -15.13 10.94
C THR A 394 -8.27 -15.32 9.42
N MET A 395 -7.42 -16.21 8.90
CA MET A 395 -7.34 -16.45 7.45
C MET A 395 -8.58 -17.13 6.86
N ILE A 396 -9.44 -17.75 7.68
CA ILE A 396 -10.76 -18.23 7.22
C ILE A 396 -11.61 -17.04 6.77
N PHE A 397 -11.59 -15.93 7.50
CA PHE A 397 -12.27 -14.69 7.12
C PHE A 397 -11.72 -14.13 5.81
N PHE A 398 -10.41 -13.85 5.73
CA PHE A 398 -9.80 -13.22 4.56
C PHE A 398 -9.97 -14.05 3.28
N ARG A 399 -10.00 -15.39 3.39
CA ARG A 399 -10.22 -16.25 2.23
C ARG A 399 -11.61 -16.08 1.60
N GLN A 400 -12.63 -15.64 2.36
CA GLN A 400 -13.94 -15.33 1.80
C GLN A 400 -13.89 -14.13 0.84
N PHE A 401 -12.94 -13.21 1.03
CA PHE A 401 -12.81 -11.98 0.24
C PHE A 401 -11.78 -12.08 -0.89
N MET A 402 -10.95 -13.12 -0.89
CA MET A 402 -9.93 -13.39 -1.90
C MET A 402 -10.45 -13.30 -3.35
N ILE A 403 -11.68 -13.75 -3.61
CA ILE A 403 -12.27 -13.67 -4.96
C ILE A 403 -12.57 -12.21 -5.35
N GLY A 404 -13.05 -11.40 -4.40
CA GLY A 404 -13.24 -9.95 -4.59
C GLY A 404 -11.93 -9.27 -4.96
N THR A 405 -10.88 -9.46 -4.16
CA THR A 405 -9.54 -8.91 -4.42
C THR A 405 -9.03 -9.25 -5.83
N LEU A 406 -9.27 -10.47 -6.31
CA LEU A 406 -8.89 -10.86 -7.67
C LEU A 406 -9.75 -10.19 -8.74
N ASN A 407 -11.06 -10.09 -8.52
CA ASN A 407 -11.95 -9.38 -9.43
C ASN A 407 -11.59 -7.89 -9.55
N ASN A 408 -11.15 -7.27 -8.45
CA ASN A 408 -10.67 -5.89 -8.43
C ASN A 408 -9.49 -5.67 -9.41
N ASN A 409 -8.70 -6.72 -9.65
CA ASN A 409 -7.55 -6.73 -10.55
C ASN A 409 -7.84 -7.42 -11.91
N GLY A 410 -9.12 -7.51 -12.30
CA GLY A 410 -9.54 -8.05 -13.60
C GLY A 410 -9.46 -9.57 -13.73
N ARG A 411 -9.29 -10.31 -12.62
CA ARG A 411 -9.16 -11.78 -12.62
C ARG A 411 -10.42 -12.45 -12.07
N THR A 412 -10.83 -13.57 -12.65
CA THR A 412 -12.04 -14.30 -12.24
C THR A 412 -11.73 -15.70 -11.69
N PHE A 413 -12.57 -16.20 -10.79
CA PHE A 413 -12.44 -17.53 -10.21
C PHE A 413 -13.02 -18.62 -11.14
N PRO A 414 -12.30 -19.75 -11.37
CA PRO A 414 -11.01 -20.12 -10.78
C PRO A 414 -9.79 -19.77 -11.65
N LEU A 415 -9.98 -19.49 -12.94
CA LEU A 415 -8.88 -19.44 -13.92
C LEU A 415 -7.87 -18.32 -13.62
N GLY A 416 -8.35 -17.17 -13.15
CA GLY A 416 -7.53 -16.06 -12.69
C GLY A 416 -6.66 -16.42 -11.48
N ILE A 417 -7.17 -17.24 -10.56
CA ILE A 417 -6.42 -17.74 -9.39
C ILE A 417 -5.28 -18.65 -9.85
N ILE A 418 -5.62 -19.65 -10.68
CA ILE A 418 -4.66 -20.64 -11.17
C ILE A 418 -3.56 -19.94 -11.97
N GLY A 419 -3.94 -19.01 -12.87
CA GLY A 419 -2.99 -18.22 -13.64
C GLY A 419 -2.07 -17.38 -12.76
N PHE A 420 -2.59 -16.75 -11.71
CA PHE A 420 -1.81 -15.97 -10.75
C PHE A 420 -0.80 -16.85 -10.01
N LEU A 421 -1.24 -17.95 -9.40
CA LEU A 421 -0.38 -18.88 -8.64
C LEU A 421 0.74 -19.49 -9.50
N LEU A 422 0.46 -19.78 -10.77
CA LEU A 422 1.44 -20.34 -11.69
C LEU A 422 2.50 -19.32 -12.13
N ARG A 423 2.14 -18.04 -12.26
CA ARG A 423 3.08 -16.97 -12.67
C ARG A 423 3.97 -16.50 -11.51
N GLU A 424 3.43 -16.42 -10.30
CA GLU A 424 4.12 -15.84 -9.13
C GLU A 424 4.84 -16.89 -8.25
N ARG A 425 5.31 -18.00 -8.84
CA ARG A 425 5.95 -19.12 -8.09
C ARG A 425 7.14 -18.71 -7.22
N SER A 426 7.90 -17.69 -7.62
CA SER A 426 9.01 -17.19 -6.82
C SER A 426 8.60 -16.37 -5.61
N MET A 427 7.31 -16.02 -5.48
CA MET A 427 6.80 -15.07 -4.48
C MET A 427 5.70 -15.67 -3.60
N TRP A 428 5.68 -16.99 -3.44
CA TRP A 428 4.71 -17.74 -2.62
C TRP A 428 4.72 -17.45 -1.12
N LYS A 429 5.58 -16.53 -0.66
CA LYS A 429 5.67 -16.09 0.74
C LYS A 429 4.84 -14.84 1.05
N SER A 430 4.11 -14.28 0.09
CA SER A 430 3.25 -13.14 0.40
C SER A 430 1.99 -13.61 1.13
N LEU A 431 1.53 -12.80 2.09
CA LEU A 431 0.30 -13.01 2.87
C LEU A 431 -0.90 -13.41 1.99
N PHE A 432 -1.05 -12.76 0.83
CA PHE A 432 -2.11 -13.08 -0.12
C PHE A 432 -1.96 -14.48 -0.76
N VAL A 433 -0.75 -14.87 -1.15
CA VAL A 433 -0.52 -16.21 -1.70
C VAL A 433 -0.71 -17.26 -0.61
N GLU A 434 -0.30 -16.98 0.61
CA GLU A 434 -0.51 -17.90 1.72
C GLU A 434 -1.98 -18.02 2.14
N ALA A 435 -2.77 -16.93 2.00
CA ALA A 435 -4.22 -16.95 2.12
C ALA A 435 -4.86 -17.94 1.12
N ILE A 436 -4.40 -17.90 -0.13
CA ILE A 436 -4.81 -18.81 -1.20
C ILE A 436 -4.38 -20.25 -0.88
N LEU A 437 -3.15 -20.45 -0.39
CA LEU A 437 -2.60 -21.78 -0.11
C LEU A 437 -3.10 -22.38 1.21
N GLY A 438 -3.68 -21.55 2.09
CA GLY A 438 -4.13 -21.93 3.43
C GLY A 438 -3.04 -22.39 4.38
N LYS A 439 -1.83 -21.86 4.20
CA LYS A 439 -0.62 -22.28 4.93
C LYS A 439 -0.18 -21.34 6.04
N TYR A 440 -0.78 -20.16 6.13
CA TYR A 440 -0.42 -19.15 7.11
C TYR A 440 -1.60 -18.87 8.01
N ASP A 441 -1.35 -18.89 9.31
CA ASP A 441 -2.08 -18.16 10.32
C ASP A 441 -1.07 -17.09 10.83
N PHE A 442 -1.53 -15.91 11.27
CA PHE A 442 -0.68 -14.80 11.73
C PHE A 442 0.02 -15.11 13.08
N GLU A 443 0.73 -16.24 13.12
CA GLU A 443 1.54 -16.75 14.24
C GLU A 443 2.90 -16.06 14.32
#